data_AF-A0A7W1R7Q8-F1
#
_entry.id   AF-A0A7W1R7Q8-F1
#
_cell.length_a   1.000
_cell.length_b   1.000
_cell.length_c   1.000
_cell.angle_alpha   90.00
_cell.angle_beta   90.00
_cell.angle_gamma   90.00
#
_symmetry.space_group_name_H-M   'P 1'
#
loop_
_entity.id
_entity.type
_entity.pdbx_description
1 polymer ?
#
loop_
_entity_poly.entity_id
_entity_poly.type
_entity_poly.pdbx_seq_one_letter_code
_entity_poly.pdbx_strand_id
1 'polypeptide(L)'
;MPANHFGERIAANYDADLEMFDPDVVEPAAQFLADLARTGSALELGIGTGRIALPLRRRGVRVHGIELSEAMNVPSAGCRRARRPSSGG
;
A
#
# COMPACT_ATOMS: atom_id res chain seq x y z
N MET A 1 7.48 22.14 9.98
CA MET A 1 7.10 20.85 9.36
C MET A 1 7.18 19.77 10.43
N PRO A 2 6.15 18.93 10.63
CA PRO A 2 6.26 17.80 11.55
C PRO A 2 7.36 16.84 11.09
N ALA A 3 8.04 16.20 12.05
CA ALA A 3 9.13 15.28 11.75
C ALA A 3 8.61 14.00 11.10
N ASN A 4 9.29 13.52 10.05
CA ASN A 4 9.00 12.21 9.44
C ASN A 4 9.67 11.10 10.27
N HIS A 5 8.88 10.33 11.01
CA HIS A 5 9.36 9.21 11.82
C HIS A 5 9.56 7.90 11.02
N PHE A 6 9.13 7.86 9.76
CA PHE A 6 9.18 6.69 8.86
C PHE A 6 10.29 6.82 7.80
N GLY A 7 11.37 7.53 8.11
CA GLY A 7 12.48 7.78 7.19
C GLY A 7 13.26 6.52 6.76
N GLU A 8 14.31 6.71 5.98
CA GLU A 8 15.09 5.65 5.31
C GLU A 8 15.48 4.47 6.21
N ARG A 9 15.87 4.73 7.47
CA ARG A 9 16.24 3.67 8.42
C ARG A 9 15.08 2.71 8.73
N ILE A 10 13.87 3.23 8.84
CA ILE A 10 12.68 2.38 9.06
C ILE A 10 12.33 1.68 7.75
N ALA A 11 12.38 2.39 6.62
CA ALA A 11 12.07 1.82 5.31
C ALA A 11 12.98 0.64 4.93
N ALA A 12 14.28 0.74 5.20
CA ALA A 12 15.25 -0.32 4.91
C ALA A 12 14.98 -1.64 5.66
N ASN A 13 14.28 -1.57 6.79
CA ASN A 13 14.04 -2.71 7.68
C ASN A 13 12.57 -3.14 7.73
N TYR A 14 11.65 -2.34 7.18
CA TYR A 14 10.23 -2.59 7.30
C TYR A 14 9.81 -3.91 6.63
N ASP A 15 10.31 -4.16 5.42
CA ASP A 15 10.03 -5.39 4.67
C ASP A 15 10.79 -6.63 5.21
N ALA A 16 11.69 -6.44 6.19
CA ALA A 16 12.46 -7.52 6.79
C ALA A 16 11.73 -8.22 7.96
N ASP A 17 10.57 -7.69 8.38
CA ASP A 17 9.70 -8.33 9.37
C ASP A 17 8.93 -9.49 8.72
N LEU A 18 9.55 -10.67 8.69
CA LEU A 18 9.05 -11.82 7.94
C LEU A 18 7.71 -12.35 8.46
N GLU A 19 7.40 -12.18 9.75
CA GLU A 19 6.14 -12.65 10.35
C GLU A 19 4.95 -11.77 9.90
N MET A 20 5.14 -10.44 9.86
CA MET A 20 4.05 -9.53 9.47
C MET A 20 3.73 -9.58 7.97
N PHE A 21 4.68 -10.04 7.15
CA PHE A 21 4.56 -10.21 5.71
C PHE A 21 4.24 -11.66 5.31
N ASP A 22 4.11 -12.57 6.27
CA ASP A 22 3.76 -13.95 6.01
C ASP A 22 2.41 -14.01 5.26
N PRO A 23 2.31 -14.74 4.13
CA PRO A 23 1.07 -14.90 3.39
C PRO A 23 -0.09 -15.39 4.25
N ASP A 24 0.15 -16.27 5.22
CA ASP A 24 -0.90 -16.81 6.09
C ASP A 24 -1.46 -15.75 7.05
N VAL A 25 -0.72 -14.67 7.29
CA VAL A 25 -1.18 -13.50 8.05
C VAL A 25 -1.85 -12.48 7.14
N VAL A 26 -1.27 -12.23 5.97
CA VAL A 26 -1.70 -11.17 5.04
C VAL A 26 -2.95 -11.55 4.24
N GLU A 27 -3.03 -12.79 3.75
CA GLU A 27 -4.09 -13.22 2.84
C GLU A 27 -5.48 -13.24 3.50
N PRO A 28 -5.66 -13.66 4.78
CA PRO A 28 -6.95 -13.55 5.46
C PRO A 28 -7.44 -12.10 5.60
N ALA A 29 -6.53 -11.18 5.94
CA ALA A 29 -6.86 -9.76 6.04
C ALA A 29 -7.25 -9.17 4.67
N ALA A 30 -6.49 -9.51 3.62
CA ALA A 30 -6.79 -9.10 2.26
C ALA A 30 -8.13 -9.65 1.75
N GLN A 31 -8.47 -10.90 2.09
CA GLN A 31 -9.75 -11.50 1.73
C GLN A 31 -10.92 -10.76 2.38
N PHE A 32 -10.85 -10.55 3.70
CA PHE A 32 -11.88 -9.81 4.43
C PHE A 32 -12.11 -8.41 3.84
N LEU A 33 -11.03 -7.69 3.54
CA LEU A 33 -11.11 -6.35 2.95
C LEU A 33 -11.64 -6.35 1.52
N ALA A 34 -11.34 -7.39 0.73
CA ALA A 34 -11.91 -7.54 -0.61
C ALA A 34 -13.43 -7.76 -0.57
N ASP A 35 -13.90 -8.59 0.35
CA ASP A 35 -15.33 -8.85 0.54
C ASP A 35 -16.07 -7.58 0.99
N LEU A 36 -15.43 -6.76 1.84
CA LEU A 36 -15.97 -5.47 2.25
C LEU A 36 -15.99 -4.45 1.09
N ALA A 37 -14.95 -4.43 0.26
CA ALA A 37 -14.85 -3.51 -0.88
C ALA A 37 -15.89 -3.80 -1.97
N ARG A 38 -16.32 -5.06 -2.13
CA ARG A 38 -17.27 -5.50 -3.16
C ARG A 38 -16.84 -5.02 -4.56
N THR A 39 -17.63 -4.15 -5.20
CA THR A 39 -17.34 -3.55 -6.52
C THR A 39 -16.67 -2.18 -6.43
N GLY A 40 -16.39 -1.71 -5.21
CA GLY A 40 -15.81 -0.42 -4.92
C GLY A 40 -14.28 -0.37 -5.00
N SER A 41 -13.71 0.65 -4.38
CA SER A 41 -12.26 0.85 -4.25
C SER A 41 -11.88 1.05 -2.79
N ALA A 42 -10.65 0.71 -2.43
CA ALA A 42 -10.10 0.92 -1.10
C ALA A 42 -9.10 2.09 -1.07
N LEU A 43 -9.01 2.75 0.08
CA LEU A 43 -7.97 3.72 0.41
C LEU A 43 -7.09 3.15 1.52
N GLU A 44 -5.79 3.06 1.29
CA GLU A 44 -4.79 2.64 2.27
C GLU A 44 -3.99 3.85 2.74
N LEU A 45 -4.01 4.10 4.05
CA LEU A 45 -3.25 5.15 4.70
C LEU A 45 -1.97 4.53 5.28
N GLY A 46 -0.81 5.03 4.84
CA GLY A 46 0.48 4.38 5.10
C GLY A 46 0.68 3.16 4.19
N ILE A 47 0.48 3.34 2.87
CA ILE A 47 0.55 2.22 1.91
C ILE A 47 1.93 1.54 1.87
N GLY A 48 2.99 2.27 2.24
CA GLY A 48 4.36 1.80 2.19
C GLY A 48 4.70 1.05 0.91
N THR A 49 5.25 -0.15 1.07
CA THR A 49 5.67 -1.05 -0.02
C THR A 49 4.52 -1.90 -0.59
N GLY A 50 3.32 -1.80 0.00
CA GLY A 50 2.10 -2.42 -0.51
C GLY A 50 1.80 -3.80 0.06
N ARG A 51 2.12 -4.05 1.33
CA ARG A 51 1.83 -5.31 2.04
C ARG A 51 0.37 -5.75 1.90
N ILE A 52 -0.58 -4.82 1.98
CA ILE A 52 -2.02 -5.10 1.80
C ILE A 52 -2.53 -4.69 0.41
N ALA A 53 -2.06 -3.56 -0.12
CA ALA A 53 -2.43 -3.09 -1.46
C ALA A 53 -2.19 -4.12 -2.57
N LEU A 54 -1.05 -4.83 -2.56
CA LEU A 54 -0.72 -5.77 -3.63
C LEU A 54 -1.65 -7.00 -3.62
N PRO A 55 -1.87 -7.70 -2.48
CA PRO A 55 -2.86 -8.76 -2.38
C PRO A 55 -4.29 -8.34 -2.76
N LEU A 56 -4.73 -7.14 -2.37
CA LEU A 56 -6.05 -6.62 -2.74
C LEU A 56 -6.20 -6.40 -4.24
N ARG A 57 -5.15 -5.88 -4.88
CA ARG A 57 -5.15 -5.64 -6.33
C ARG A 57 -5.12 -6.93 -7.13
N ARG A 58 -4.43 -7.97 -6.64
CA ARG A 58 -4.50 -9.32 -7.23
C ARG A 58 -5.94 -9.89 -7.22
N ARG A 59 -6.77 -9.46 -6.27
CA ARG A 59 -8.20 -9.80 -6.16
C ARG A 59 -9.13 -8.89 -6.97
N GLY A 60 -8.58 -7.95 -7.74
CA GLY A 60 -9.36 -7.03 -8.58
C GLY A 60 -9.86 -5.78 -7.86
N VAL A 61 -9.51 -5.57 -6.60
CA VAL A 61 -9.86 -4.34 -5.87
C VAL A 61 -8.96 -3.20 -6.32
N ARG A 62 -9.56 -2.06 -6.71
CA ARG A 62 -8.79 -0.83 -6.96
C ARG A 62 -8.36 -0.23 -5.63
N VAL A 63 -7.06 -0.02 -5.42
CA VAL A 63 -6.51 0.55 -4.19
C VAL A 63 -5.80 1.85 -4.50
N HIS A 64 -6.13 2.90 -3.75
CA HIS A 64 -5.41 4.16 -3.70
C HIS A 64 -4.60 4.21 -2.41
N GLY A 65 -3.36 4.69 -2.48
CA GLY A 65 -2.47 4.77 -1.33
C GLY A 65 -2.01 6.19 -1.05
N ILE A 66 -1.97 6.54 0.23
CA ILE A 66 -1.30 7.74 0.73
C ILE A 66 -0.13 7.27 1.59
N GLU A 67 1.06 7.80 1.34
CA GLU A 67 2.26 7.54 2.14
C GLU A 67 2.97 8.86 2.41
N LEU A 68 3.41 9.06 3.66
CA LEU A 68 4.13 10.25 4.08
C LEU A 68 5.64 10.09 3.79
N SER A 69 6.17 8.88 3.90
CA SER A 69 7.58 8.59 3.68
C SER A 69 7.91 8.33 2.22
N GLU A 70 8.69 9.22 1.63
CA GLU A 70 9.22 9.03 0.26
C GLU A 70 10.04 7.73 0.14
N ALA A 71 10.78 7.36 1.19
CA ALA A 71 11.59 6.14 1.22
C ALA A 71 10.74 4.86 1.26
N MET A 72 9.53 4.93 1.84
CA MET A 72 8.57 3.81 1.84
C MET A 72 7.79 3.72 0.53
N ASN A 73 7.64 4.83 -0.19
CA ASN A 73 6.88 4.94 -1.44
C ASN A 73 7.70 4.52 -2.68
N VAL A 74 8.35 3.35 -2.58
CA VAL A 74 9.11 2.74 -3.67
C VAL A 74 8.17 2.05 -4.66
N PRO A 75 8.42 2.11 -5.97
CA PRO A 75 7.59 1.42 -6.96
C PRO A 75 7.68 -0.09 -6.78
N SER A 76 6.64 -0.71 -6.20
CA SER A 76 6.50 -2.17 -6.21
C SER A 76 5.99 -2.65 -7.58
N ALA A 77 6.52 -3.77 -8.06
CA ALA A 77 6.13 -4.37 -9.34
C ALA A 77 4.61 -4.65 -9.33
N GLY A 78 3.87 -3.78 -10.01
CA GLY A 78 2.41 -3.82 -10.05
C GLY A 78 1.75 -2.48 -9.75
N CYS A 79 2.33 -1.58 -8.95
CA CYS A 79 1.73 -0.28 -8.60
C CYS A 79 2.03 0.79 -9.65
N ARG A 80 1.06 1.09 -10.54
CA ARG A 80 1.14 2.30 -11.37
C ARG A 80 0.82 3.49 -10.47
N ARG A 81 1.75 4.44 -10.34
CA ARG A 81 1.45 5.74 -9.72
C ARG A 81 0.22 6.34 -10.40
N ALA A 82 -0.75 6.77 -9.60
CA ALA A 82 -1.86 7.56 -10.11
C ALA A 82 -1.28 8.80 -10.82
N ARG A 83 -1.58 8.95 -12.12
CA ARG A 83 -1.26 10.21 -12.81
C ARG A 83 -2.07 11.30 -12.13
N ARG A 84 -1.44 12.43 -11.79
CA ARG A 84 -2.19 13.63 -11.41
C ARG A 84 -3.17 13.93 -12.56
N PRO A 85 -4.47 14.13 -12.31
CA PRO A 85 -5.35 14.62 -13.35
C PRO A 85 -4.77 15.96 -13.82
N SER A 86 -4.54 16.09 -15.12
CA SER A 86 -4.18 17.36 -15.72
C SER A 86 -5.33 18.33 -15.43
N SER A 87 -5.07 19.34 -14.63
CA SER A 87 -5.94 20.50 -14.51
C SER A 87 -5.94 21.21 -15.88
N GLY A 88 -6.87 20.80 -16.75
CA GLY A 88 -7.20 21.53 -17.97
C GLY A 88 -8.14 22.68 -17.62
N GLY A 89 -7.73 23.89 -18.00
CA GLY A 89 -8.56 25.10 -17.95
C GLY A 89 -9.46 25.23 -19.16
#